data_AF-A0A3G9FZB4-F1
#
_entry.id   AF-A0A3G9FZB4-F1
#
_cell.length_a   1.000
_cell.length_b   1.000
_cell.length_c   1.000
_cell.angle_alpha   90.00
_cell.angle_beta   90.00
_cell.angle_gamma   90.00
#
_symmetry.space_group_name_H-M   'P 1'
#
loop_
_entity.id
_entity.type
_entity.pdbx_description
1 polymer ?
#
loop_
_entity_poly.entity_id
_entity_poly.type
_entity_poly.pdbx_seq_one_letter_code
_entity_poly.pdbx_strand_id
1 'polypeptide(L)'
;MQGQNVRDRTWFSRALSLRNGQEFAVADITTEPLLGNAQVATYATGVRQDGDPHAALLGVLGIQFDWQPQALIITQGARLSEEERDRTRVLLTDAQGLVIAASDGQGLLNERVRLLTEGRVMGHYSDPHSGALVAFHRTPGYETYQGLGWYGVIVQPQ
;
A
#
# COMPACT_ATOMS: atom_id res chain seq x y z
N MET A 1 -19.28 2.05 12.71
CA MET A 1 -19.72 1.89 11.30
C MET A 1 -21.02 1.10 11.12
N GLN A 2 -21.81 0.86 12.17
CA GLN A 2 -23.04 0.06 12.03
C GLN A 2 -24.09 0.82 11.18
N GLY A 3 -24.72 0.12 10.22
CA GLY A 3 -25.78 0.67 9.37
C GLY A 3 -25.32 1.47 8.15
N GLN A 4 -24.01 1.53 7.86
CA GLN A 4 -23.48 2.23 6.68
C GLN A 4 -23.39 1.30 5.47
N ASN A 5 -23.64 1.82 4.28
CA ASN A 5 -23.54 1.07 3.03
C ASN A 5 -22.12 1.17 2.46
N VAL A 6 -21.48 0.01 2.24
CA VAL A 6 -20.11 -0.11 1.73
C VAL A 6 -20.03 -0.76 0.36
N ARG A 7 -21.16 -0.90 -0.35
CA ARG A 7 -21.24 -1.60 -1.64
C ARG A 7 -20.30 -1.04 -2.71
N ASP A 8 -20.07 0.27 -2.68
CA ASP A 8 -19.24 0.97 -3.66
C ASP A 8 -17.74 0.97 -3.29
N ARG A 9 -17.37 0.35 -2.16
CA ARG A 9 -15.97 0.23 -1.76
C ARG A 9 -15.30 -0.87 -2.58
N THR A 10 -14.13 -0.57 -3.14
CA THR A 10 -13.36 -1.48 -3.98
C THR A 10 -13.04 -2.82 -3.29
N TRP A 11 -12.74 -2.82 -1.99
CA TRP A 11 -12.49 -4.05 -1.24
C TRP A 11 -13.74 -4.95 -1.17
N PHE A 12 -14.93 -4.36 -1.08
CA PHE A 12 -16.19 -5.09 -1.00
C PHE A 12 -16.55 -5.70 -2.34
N SER A 13 -16.49 -4.90 -3.42
CA SER A 13 -16.76 -5.40 -4.78
C SER A 13 -15.76 -6.46 -5.23
N ARG A 14 -14.46 -6.30 -4.90
CA ARG A 14 -13.44 -7.34 -5.16
C ARG A 14 -13.73 -8.63 -4.38
N ALA A 15 -14.09 -8.54 -3.10
CA ALA A 15 -14.43 -9.73 -2.30
C ALA A 15 -15.67 -10.47 -2.81
N LEU A 16 -16.68 -9.75 -3.32
CA LEU A 16 -17.85 -10.36 -3.96
C LEU A 16 -17.50 -11.13 -5.24
N SER A 17 -16.42 -10.76 -5.92
CA SER A 17 -15.97 -11.41 -7.17
C SER A 17 -15.09 -12.64 -6.96
N LEU A 18 -14.76 -12.98 -5.71
CA LEU A 18 -13.91 -14.14 -5.37
C LEU A 18 -14.60 -15.46 -5.71
N ARG A 19 -13.82 -16.41 -6.23
CA ARG A 19 -14.37 -17.68 -6.71
C ARG A 19 -14.80 -18.61 -5.58
N ASN A 20 -14.08 -18.61 -4.47
CA ASN A 20 -14.32 -19.48 -3.32
C ASN A 20 -13.82 -18.82 -2.02
N GLY A 21 -14.12 -19.43 -0.87
CA GLY A 21 -13.78 -18.91 0.47
C GLY A 21 -12.31 -19.06 0.88
N GLN A 22 -11.45 -19.64 0.03
CA GLN A 22 -10.00 -19.70 0.26
C GLN A 22 -9.28 -18.50 -0.36
N GLU A 23 -9.96 -17.73 -1.20
CA GLU A 23 -9.41 -16.51 -1.81
C GLU A 23 -9.67 -15.30 -0.91
N PHE A 24 -8.83 -14.28 -1.04
CA PHE A 24 -9.02 -12.97 -0.43
C PHE A 24 -8.65 -11.88 -1.44
N ALA A 25 -9.27 -10.73 -1.27
CA ALA A 25 -8.97 -9.51 -1.99
C ALA A 25 -8.16 -8.58 -1.10
N VAL A 26 -7.16 -7.92 -1.68
CA VAL A 26 -6.47 -6.80 -1.06
C VAL A 26 -6.83 -5.54 -1.84
N ALA A 27 -7.23 -4.49 -1.13
CA ALA A 27 -7.42 -3.17 -1.73
C ALA A 27 -6.16 -2.32 -1.52
N ASP A 28 -5.95 -1.40 -2.45
CA ASP A 28 -4.91 -0.38 -2.32
C ASP A 28 -5.14 0.49 -1.09
N ILE A 29 -4.10 1.20 -0.65
CA ILE A 29 -4.21 2.11 0.48
C ILE A 29 -5.17 3.23 0.12
N THR A 30 -6.20 3.41 0.95
CA THR A 30 -7.24 4.44 0.73
C THR A 30 -7.55 5.17 2.02
N THR A 31 -8.09 6.37 1.89
CA THR A 31 -8.72 7.10 2.99
C THR A 31 -10.13 6.56 3.19
N GLU A 32 -10.47 6.07 4.39
CA GLU A 32 -11.82 5.58 4.71
C GLU A 32 -12.60 6.61 5.55
N PRO A 33 -13.61 7.29 4.97
CA PRO A 33 -14.43 8.25 5.69
C PRO A 33 -15.15 7.66 6.91
N LEU A 34 -15.56 6.39 6.84
CA LEU A 34 -16.26 5.73 7.93
C LEU A 34 -15.37 5.43 9.16
N LEU A 35 -14.05 5.58 8.99
CA LEU A 35 -13.02 5.45 10.02
C LEU A 35 -12.37 6.80 10.35
N GLY A 36 -13.12 7.90 10.21
CA GLY A 36 -12.60 9.24 10.51
C GLY A 36 -11.52 9.71 9.54
N ASN A 37 -11.58 9.26 8.28
CA ASN A 37 -10.58 9.53 7.24
C ASN A 37 -9.19 8.92 7.54
N ALA A 38 -9.13 7.82 8.29
CA ALA A 38 -7.90 7.06 8.45
C ALA A 38 -7.44 6.47 7.11
N GLN A 39 -6.13 6.38 6.90
CA GLN A 39 -5.57 5.62 5.79
C GLN A 39 -5.56 4.14 6.16
N VAL A 40 -6.13 3.29 5.31
CA VAL A 40 -6.31 1.88 5.63
C VAL A 40 -5.76 0.96 4.55
N ALA A 41 -5.13 -0.12 5.01
CA ALA A 41 -4.90 -1.31 4.20
C ALA A 41 -6.06 -2.28 4.47
N THR A 42 -6.80 -2.65 3.41
CA THR A 42 -8.00 -3.49 3.58
C THR A 42 -7.82 -4.86 2.94
N TYR A 43 -8.04 -5.89 3.75
CA TYR A 43 -8.12 -7.29 3.33
C TYR A 43 -9.58 -7.72 3.44
N ALA A 44 -10.09 -8.42 2.44
CA ALA A 44 -11.48 -8.86 2.44
C ALA A 44 -11.64 -10.26 1.84
N THR A 45 -12.56 -11.04 2.38
CA THR A 45 -12.90 -12.37 1.85
C THR A 45 -14.41 -12.62 1.94
N GLY A 46 -14.89 -13.58 1.15
CA GLY A 46 -16.29 -13.98 1.15
C GLY A 46 -16.60 -14.93 2.32
N VAL A 47 -17.64 -14.62 3.09
CA VAL A 47 -18.20 -15.52 4.10
C VAL A 47 -19.21 -16.43 3.42
N ARG A 48 -19.01 -17.75 3.53
CA ARG A 48 -19.83 -18.75 2.83
C ARG A 48 -20.57 -19.66 3.80
N GLN A 49 -21.68 -20.19 3.31
CA GLN A 49 -22.58 -21.02 4.10
C GLN A 49 -21.85 -22.21 4.72
N ASP A 50 -22.14 -22.47 6.00
CA ASP A 50 -21.60 -23.60 6.79
C ASP A 50 -20.06 -23.68 6.82
N GLY A 51 -19.36 -22.60 6.47
CA GLY A 51 -17.90 -22.57 6.35
C GLY A 51 -17.34 -23.32 5.13
N ASP A 52 -18.19 -23.83 4.24
CA ASP A 52 -17.75 -24.49 3.00
C ASP A 52 -17.25 -23.44 2.00
N PRO A 53 -15.96 -23.49 1.58
CA PRO A 53 -15.39 -22.54 0.63
C PRO A 53 -16.10 -22.49 -0.73
N HIS A 54 -16.85 -23.52 -1.09
CA HIS A 54 -17.55 -23.61 -2.37
C HIS A 54 -19.06 -23.36 -2.27
N ALA A 55 -19.60 -23.25 -1.05
CA ALA A 55 -21.02 -23.00 -0.83
C ALA A 55 -21.42 -21.55 -1.14
N ALA A 56 -22.73 -21.27 -1.00
CA ALA A 56 -23.32 -19.97 -1.27
C ALA A 56 -22.63 -18.85 -0.49
N LEU A 57 -22.36 -17.72 -1.16
CA LEU A 57 -21.82 -16.52 -0.55
C LEU A 57 -22.90 -15.84 0.28
N LEU A 58 -22.65 -15.68 1.58
CA LEU A 58 -23.57 -15.04 2.54
C LEU A 58 -23.22 -13.56 2.76
N GLY A 59 -21.95 -13.18 2.63
CA GLY A 59 -21.49 -11.82 2.87
C GLY A 59 -19.98 -11.67 2.70
N VAL A 60 -19.45 -10.56 3.20
CA VAL A 60 -18.01 -10.23 3.13
C VAL A 60 -17.50 -9.94 4.53
N LEU A 61 -16.35 -10.52 4.87
CA LEU A 61 -15.56 -10.12 6.03
C LEU A 61 -14.44 -9.21 5.55
N GLY A 62 -14.38 -7.99 6.08
CA GLY A 62 -13.30 -7.02 5.81
C GLY A 62 -12.50 -6.72 7.07
N ILE A 63 -11.18 -6.72 6.95
CA ILE A 63 -10.23 -6.32 8.00
C ILE A 63 -9.51 -5.08 7.51
N GLN A 64 -9.60 -3.99 8.28
CA GLN A 64 -8.99 -2.70 7.95
C GLN A 64 -7.89 -2.42 8.96
N PHE A 65 -6.65 -2.38 8.49
CA PHE A 65 -5.50 -2.03 9.30
C PHE A 65 -5.24 -0.53 9.22
N ASP A 66 -5.00 0.09 10.37
CA ASP A 66 -4.55 1.47 10.43
C ASP A 66 -3.14 1.58 9.84
N TRP A 67 -3.07 2.03 8.59
CA TRP A 67 -1.88 1.96 7.75
C TRP A 67 -0.88 3.07 8.08
N GLN A 68 -1.38 4.31 8.21
CA GLN A 68 -0.55 5.50 8.34
C GLN A 68 0.49 5.41 9.47
N PRO A 69 0.15 5.08 10.73
CA PRO A 69 1.15 5.03 11.80
C PRO A 69 2.17 3.91 11.59
N GLN A 70 1.75 2.75 11.08
CA GLN A 70 2.65 1.62 10.83
C GLN A 70 3.65 1.92 9.72
N ALA A 71 3.16 2.52 8.62
CA ALA A 71 3.99 2.85 7.48
C ALA A 71 4.95 4.01 7.77
N LEU A 72 4.53 4.98 8.58
CA LEU A 72 5.40 6.07 9.03
C LEU A 72 6.61 5.54 9.81
N ILE A 73 6.39 4.62 10.76
CA ILE A 73 7.47 3.98 11.53
C ILE A 73 8.47 3.30 10.61
N ILE A 74 8.01 2.60 9.56
CA ILE A 74 8.89 1.94 8.58
C ILE A 74 9.75 2.96 7.84
N THR A 75 9.13 4.02 7.30
CA THR A 75 9.87 5.04 6.52
C THR A 75 10.85 5.85 7.37
N GLN A 76 10.49 6.16 8.63
CA GLN A 76 11.36 6.87 9.56
C GLN A 76 12.45 5.97 10.18
N GLY A 77 12.25 4.65 10.17
CA GLY A 77 13.20 3.65 10.66
C GLY A 77 14.42 3.44 9.77
N ALA A 78 14.48 4.07 8.59
CA ALA A 78 15.65 4.00 7.71
C ALA A 78 16.93 4.47 8.44
N ARG A 79 18.00 3.69 8.29
CA ARG A 79 19.31 3.96 8.90
C ARG A 79 20.04 5.02 8.07
N LEU A 80 19.74 6.27 8.37
CA LEU A 80 20.38 7.46 7.83
C LEU A 80 21.03 8.22 8.99
N SER A 81 22.18 8.84 8.75
CA SER A 81 22.74 9.84 9.66
C SER A 81 21.77 11.03 9.80
N GLU A 82 21.92 11.84 10.85
CA GLU A 82 21.07 13.03 11.03
C GLU A 82 21.16 13.98 9.82
N GLU A 83 22.38 14.21 9.32
CA GLU A 83 22.63 15.06 8.16
C GLU A 83 21.98 14.52 6.87
N GLU A 84 21.99 13.20 6.67
CA GLU A 84 21.31 12.57 5.54
C GLU A 84 19.79 12.63 5.70
N ARG A 85 19.27 12.45 6.92
CA ARG A 85 17.84 12.40 7.21
C ARG A 85 17.13 13.70 6.82
N ASP A 86 17.76 14.84 7.07
CA ASP A 86 17.17 16.16 6.74
C ASP A 86 17.07 16.43 5.23
N ARG A 87 17.93 15.79 4.43
CA ARG A 87 17.94 15.93 2.97
C ARG A 87 17.36 14.72 2.23
N THR A 88 16.90 13.68 2.92
CA THR A 88 16.49 12.42 2.28
C THR A 88 15.03 12.11 2.56
N ARG A 89 14.24 11.93 1.51
CA ARG A 89 12.89 11.36 1.62
C ARG A 89 12.94 9.85 1.45
N VAL A 90 12.34 9.13 2.38
CA VAL A 90 12.09 7.69 2.30
C VAL A 90 10.60 7.49 2.08
N LEU A 91 10.25 6.81 0.99
CA LEU A 91 8.87 6.64 0.53
C LEU A 91 8.53 5.16 0.40
N LEU A 92 7.26 4.85 0.59
CA LEU A 92 6.63 3.65 0.07
C LEU A 92 5.65 4.07 -1.02
N THR A 93 5.65 3.37 -2.14
CA THR A 93 4.73 3.62 -3.26
C THR A 93 3.96 2.37 -3.64
N ASP A 94 2.74 2.55 -4.14
CA ASP A 94 1.97 1.46 -4.74
C ASP A 94 2.57 1.03 -6.10
N ALA A 95 1.96 0.02 -6.74
CA ALA A 95 2.42 -0.48 -8.04
C ALA A 95 2.30 0.55 -9.18
N GLN A 96 1.55 1.63 -8.99
CA GLN A 96 1.37 2.74 -9.93
C GLN A 96 2.16 3.99 -9.52
N GLY A 97 3.04 3.87 -8.51
CA GLY A 97 3.89 4.94 -8.02
C GLY A 97 3.20 5.96 -7.11
N LEU A 98 1.95 5.74 -6.67
CA LEU A 98 1.30 6.60 -5.67
C LEU A 98 2.03 6.51 -4.34
N VAL A 99 2.36 7.63 -3.73
CA VAL A 99 2.98 7.66 -2.40
C VAL A 99 1.96 7.20 -1.36
N ILE A 100 2.22 6.04 -0.76
CA ILE A 100 1.40 5.45 0.30
C ILE A 100 2.06 5.61 1.68
N ALA A 101 3.34 5.95 1.74
CA ALA A 101 4.00 6.41 2.97
C ALA A 101 5.18 7.31 2.64
N ALA A 102 5.48 8.25 3.52
CA ALA A 102 6.60 9.18 3.37
C ALA A 102 7.17 9.54 4.74
N SER A 103 8.51 9.58 4.86
CA SER A 103 9.21 9.90 6.10
C SER A 103 8.90 11.30 6.64
N ASP A 104 8.56 12.24 5.75
CA ASP A 104 8.17 13.62 6.04
C ASP A 104 6.64 13.85 6.08
N GLY A 105 5.86 12.79 5.85
CA GLY A 105 4.40 12.85 5.80
C GLY A 105 3.81 13.63 4.63
N GLN A 106 4.63 14.07 3.65
CA GLN A 106 4.17 14.87 2.52
C GLN A 106 3.68 13.97 1.36
N GLY A 107 2.75 14.48 0.56
CA GLY A 107 2.33 13.83 -0.69
C GLY A 107 1.53 12.53 -0.52
N LEU A 108 1.17 12.13 0.70
CA LEU A 108 0.43 10.89 0.97
C LEU A 108 -0.88 10.85 0.16
N LEU A 109 -1.06 9.77 -0.61
CA LEU A 109 -2.19 9.49 -1.49
C LEU A 109 -2.48 10.57 -2.55
N ASN A 110 -1.52 11.46 -2.83
CA ASN A 110 -1.66 12.54 -3.82
C ASN A 110 -0.47 12.60 -4.79
N GLU A 111 0.75 12.44 -4.27
CA GLU A 111 1.98 12.45 -5.05
C GLU A 111 2.18 11.12 -5.78
N ARG A 112 2.64 11.19 -7.04
CA ARG A 112 3.05 10.01 -7.80
C ARG A 112 4.51 10.12 -8.22
N VAL A 113 5.31 9.13 -7.83
CA VAL A 113 6.70 8.98 -8.24
C VAL A 113 6.76 8.11 -9.49
N ARG A 114 7.32 8.65 -10.58
CA ARG A 114 7.59 7.88 -11.80
C ARG A 114 8.96 7.21 -11.68
N LEU A 115 8.98 5.96 -11.24
CA LEU A 115 10.23 5.21 -11.12
C LEU A 115 10.74 4.75 -12.48
N LEU A 116 11.98 5.12 -12.80
CA LEU A 116 12.73 4.59 -13.95
C LEU A 116 13.40 3.27 -13.56
N THR A 117 12.61 2.20 -13.50
CA THR A 117 13.11 0.89 -13.03
C THR A 117 13.85 0.11 -14.10
N GLU A 118 13.57 0.35 -15.38
CA GLU A 118 14.10 -0.41 -16.52
C GLU A 118 13.90 -1.93 -16.37
N GLY A 119 12.78 -2.33 -15.73
CA GLY A 119 12.47 -3.73 -15.44
C GLY A 119 13.25 -4.34 -14.27
N ARG A 120 14.15 -3.57 -13.63
CA ARG A 120 14.90 -4.03 -12.46
C ARG A 120 14.01 -4.05 -11.21
N VAL A 121 14.29 -5.03 -10.34
CA VAL A 121 13.63 -5.15 -9.02
C VAL A 121 14.19 -4.12 -8.04
N MET A 122 15.46 -3.77 -8.18
CA MET A 122 16.13 -2.75 -7.36
C MET A 122 17.20 -2.02 -8.18
N GLY A 123 17.56 -0.82 -7.74
CA GLY A 123 18.59 -0.02 -8.38
C GLY A 123 18.61 1.42 -7.89
N HIS A 124 19.43 2.23 -8.53
CA HIS A 124 19.43 3.68 -8.36
C HIS A 124 19.71 4.38 -9.68
N TYR A 125 19.33 5.65 -9.77
CA TYR A 125 19.60 6.54 -10.90
C TYR A 125 19.60 8.00 -10.42
N SER A 126 20.27 8.87 -11.17
CA SER A 126 20.07 10.32 -11.03
C SER A 126 18.86 10.72 -11.85
N ASP A 127 17.87 11.35 -11.22
CA ASP A 127 16.68 11.83 -11.89
C ASP A 127 17.08 12.89 -12.93
N PRO A 128 16.73 12.72 -14.22
CA PRO A 128 17.22 13.59 -15.28
C PRO A 128 16.62 15.00 -15.24
N HIS A 129 15.55 15.23 -14.48
CA HIS A 129 14.90 16.54 -14.38
C HIS A 129 15.40 17.34 -13.18
N SER A 130 15.47 16.71 -12.02
CA SER A 130 15.84 17.35 -10.74
C SER A 130 17.30 17.16 -10.35
N GLY A 131 18.00 16.20 -10.95
CA GLY A 131 19.36 15.78 -10.55
C GLY A 131 19.41 14.94 -9.27
N ALA A 132 18.27 14.72 -8.60
CA ALA A 132 18.22 13.97 -7.35
C ALA A 132 18.64 12.52 -7.54
N LEU A 133 19.36 11.96 -6.57
CA LEU A 133 19.63 10.53 -6.50
C LEU A 133 18.34 9.81 -6.05
N VAL A 134 17.87 8.89 -6.88
CA VAL A 134 16.72 8.04 -6.59
C VAL A 134 17.17 6.60 -6.51
N ALA A 135 16.97 5.96 -5.37
CA ALA A 135 17.14 4.51 -5.18
C ALA A 135 15.77 3.85 -4.97
N PHE A 136 15.59 2.64 -5.48
CA PHE A 136 14.33 1.90 -5.38
C PHE A 136 14.56 0.41 -5.14
N HIS A 137 13.57 -0.23 -4.49
CA HIS A 137 13.50 -1.67 -4.33
C HIS A 137 12.04 -2.12 -4.29
N ARG A 138 11.67 -3.07 -5.16
CA ARG A 138 10.32 -3.68 -5.17
C ARG A 138 10.15 -4.58 -3.95
N THR A 139 9.05 -4.46 -3.24
CA THR A 139 8.78 -5.32 -2.07
C THR A 139 8.46 -6.75 -2.53
N PRO A 140 9.15 -7.79 -2.05
CA PRO A 140 8.95 -9.17 -2.49
C PRO A 140 7.62 -9.79 -2.00
N GLY A 141 6.98 -9.21 -0.99
CA GLY A 141 5.87 -9.81 -0.25
C GLY A 141 6.32 -10.36 1.10
N TYR A 142 5.42 -11.05 1.81
CA TYR A 142 5.72 -11.69 3.09
C TYR A 142 5.07 -13.08 3.13
N GLU A 143 5.81 -14.11 3.57
CA GLU A 143 5.37 -15.51 3.58
C GLU A 143 4.74 -15.97 2.25
N THR A 144 3.47 -16.40 2.26
CA THR A 144 2.72 -16.87 1.09
C THR A 144 2.03 -15.74 0.34
N TYR A 145 2.13 -14.50 0.84
CA TYR A 145 1.48 -13.33 0.25
C TYR A 145 2.39 -12.71 -0.81
N GLN A 146 1.93 -12.77 -2.06
CA GLN A 146 2.58 -12.03 -3.14
C GLN A 146 2.57 -10.53 -2.81
N GLY A 147 3.73 -9.88 -2.92
CA GLY A 147 3.83 -8.43 -2.74
C GLY A 147 2.92 -7.69 -3.73
N LEU A 148 2.28 -6.62 -3.29
CA LEU A 148 1.31 -5.83 -4.06
C LEU A 148 1.96 -4.97 -5.17
N GLY A 149 3.19 -5.30 -5.56
CA GLY A 149 3.98 -4.53 -6.52
C GLY A 149 4.50 -3.20 -5.98
N TRP A 150 4.45 -3.00 -4.66
CA TRP A 150 4.92 -1.79 -4.01
C TRP A 150 6.44 -1.63 -4.11
N TYR A 151 6.90 -0.39 -4.00
CA TYR A 151 8.32 -0.05 -3.99
C TYR A 151 8.67 0.76 -2.75
N GLY A 152 9.78 0.41 -2.10
CA GLY A 152 10.53 1.33 -1.26
C GLY A 152 11.38 2.24 -2.14
N VAL A 153 11.34 3.54 -1.88
CA VAL A 153 12.05 4.56 -2.66
C VAL A 153 12.79 5.48 -1.71
N ILE A 154 14.03 5.81 -2.04
CA ILE A 154 14.82 6.83 -1.35
C ILE A 154 15.14 7.91 -2.36
N VAL A 155 14.84 9.16 -2.02
CA VAL A 155 15.11 10.34 -2.86
C VAL A 155 15.98 11.29 -2.07
N GLN A 156 17.15 11.63 -2.62
CA GLN A 156 18.09 12.57 -2.03
C GLN A 156 18.49 13.62 -3.07
N PRO A 157 18.19 14.91 -2.86
CA PRO A 157 18.71 16.00 -3.68
C PRO A 157 20.24 16.04 -3.63
N GLN A 158 20.87 16.44 -4.73
CA GLN A 158 22.32 16.73 -4.78
C GLN A 158 22.65 18.08 -4.14
#